data_AF-A0AAV1YXD3-F1
#
_entry.id   AF-A0AAV1YXD3-F1
#
_cell.length_a   1.000
_cell.length_b   1.000
_cell.length_c   1.000
_cell.angle_alpha   90.00
_cell.angle_beta   90.00
_cell.angle_gamma   90.00
#
_symmetry.space_group_name_H-M   'P 1'
#
loop_
_entity.id
_entity.type
_entity.pdbx_description
1 polymer ?
#
loop_
_entity_poly.entity_id
_entity_poly.type
_entity_poly.pdbx_seq_one_letter_code
_entity_poly.pdbx_strand_id
1 'polypeptide(L)'
;MTKDCAKMGEQPIFTTKAHVFHIDPKTKRSWVPASSQAVNVSFFFDSTRNLYRIISVEGSKAVINSTITPNMTFTKTSQKFGQWSDIRANTVYGLGFASEPELNKFIEKFQEVKEATRQAAQQKAQQQTNGSASTPVTSASASPCSSRSVPTPPVPSQTPTSESGGAEDCVPIAANQIDHVVSSLPSNVNDIANTLKSSLVAHQRSQSLSGLQASKATDSPKHQTKDKTSVASLPQSTVEAQLRYENDRLKLALAQSSANAKKWEVELQTLKSNNARLTGALQESTANVEEWKRQLQALKEENTKMKSRVLELEASHGNPEAIAELRKEIGTLRSKKETLEEQVNNKDNELEQMRKRVDDSQQGQSASQKVEDKLKVLLADNEGLRSSVSRLQEQLDTTKSSNKAKKGALEQLNQRLAQKIQELKDIQHEISNLLNS
;
A
#
# COMPACT_ATOMS: atom_id res chain seq x y z
N MET A 1 9.63 0.88 33.72
CA MET A 1 8.32 0.20 33.90
C MET A 1 7.38 0.70 32.82
N THR A 2 6.83 -0.18 31.97
CA THR A 2 6.00 0.18 30.82
C THR A 2 4.58 -0.38 30.97
N LYS A 3 3.78 0.25 31.82
CA LYS A 3 2.36 -0.05 32.02
C LYS A 3 1.58 1.24 32.25
N ASP A 4 0.99 1.82 31.19
CA ASP A 4 -0.22 2.67 31.29
C ASP A 4 -0.87 3.07 29.94
N CYS A 5 -0.55 2.38 28.82
CA CYS A 5 -1.26 2.58 27.54
C CYS A 5 -2.35 1.51 27.27
N ALA A 6 -2.72 0.73 28.29
CA ALA A 6 -3.68 -0.38 28.20
C ALA A 6 -5.09 -0.04 28.72
N LYS A 7 -5.43 1.26 28.79
CA LYS A 7 -6.73 1.76 29.29
C LYS A 7 -7.78 2.02 28.19
N MET A 8 -7.44 1.75 26.93
CA MET A 8 -8.40 1.57 25.84
C MET A 8 -8.06 0.23 25.20
N GLY A 9 -9.05 -0.67 25.06
CA GLY A 9 -8.84 -2.07 24.66
C GLY A 9 -8.57 -2.29 23.16
N GLU A 10 -8.23 -1.23 22.43
CA GLU A 10 -8.07 -1.25 20.98
C GLU A 10 -6.62 -1.56 20.61
N GLN A 11 -6.39 -2.68 19.90
CA GLN A 11 -5.05 -3.06 19.46
C GLN A 11 -4.61 -2.20 18.26
N PRO A 12 -3.32 -1.84 18.14
CA PRO A 12 -2.81 -1.12 16.98
C PRO A 12 -2.78 -2.03 15.74
N ILE A 13 -3.35 -1.55 14.63
CA ILE A 13 -3.39 -2.21 13.32
C ILE A 13 -1.96 -2.36 12.75
N PHE A 14 -1.14 -1.35 12.99
CA PHE A 14 0.27 -1.28 12.61
C PHE A 14 1.01 -0.37 13.58
N THR A 15 2.26 -0.69 13.89
CA THR A 15 3.15 0.14 14.72
C THR A 15 4.55 0.15 14.08
N THR A 16 5.17 1.32 14.05
CA THR A 16 6.57 1.51 13.63
C THR A 16 7.25 2.54 14.54
N LYS A 17 8.57 2.74 14.41
CA LYS A 17 9.33 3.75 15.16
C LYS A 17 9.77 4.91 14.28
N ALA A 18 9.58 6.13 14.76
CA ALA A 18 10.04 7.34 14.09
C ALA A 18 10.31 8.46 15.09
N HIS A 19 11.17 9.40 14.72
CA HIS A 19 11.25 10.71 15.36
C HIS A 19 10.10 11.58 14.84
N VAL A 20 9.35 12.22 15.75
CA VAL A 20 8.19 13.04 15.41
C VAL A 20 8.56 14.51 15.36
N PHE A 21 8.06 15.21 14.35
CA PHE A 21 8.24 16.65 14.16
C PHE A 21 6.89 17.32 13.88
N HIS A 22 6.75 18.58 14.29
CA HIS A 22 5.65 19.45 13.89
C HIS A 22 6.20 20.64 13.10
N ILE A 23 5.43 21.15 12.16
CA ILE A 23 5.73 22.47 11.58
C ILE A 23 5.44 23.56 12.62
N ASP A 24 6.33 24.54 12.74
CA ASP A 24 6.17 25.67 13.64
C ASP A 24 4.88 26.45 13.29
N PRO A 25 3.93 26.63 14.22
CA PRO A 25 2.67 27.32 13.95
C PRO A 25 2.86 28.82 13.62
N LYS A 26 3.99 29.44 14.01
CA LYS A 26 4.32 30.85 13.72
C LYS A 26 4.94 31.03 12.35
N THR A 27 5.97 30.23 12.01
CA THR A 27 6.71 30.40 10.73
C THR A 27 6.05 29.66 9.58
N LYS A 28 5.31 28.57 9.87
CA LYS A 28 4.78 27.59 8.90
C LYS A 28 5.85 27.10 7.89
N ARG A 29 7.13 27.08 8.29
CA ARG A 29 8.28 26.69 7.44
C ARG A 29 9.38 25.92 8.20
N SER A 30 9.60 26.18 9.48
CA SER A 30 10.55 25.42 10.31
C SER A 30 9.93 24.15 10.87
N TRP A 31 10.72 23.07 10.95
CA TRP A 31 10.38 21.87 11.70
C TRP A 31 10.85 21.99 13.15
N VAL A 32 9.98 21.62 14.09
CA VAL A 32 10.26 21.57 15.53
C VAL A 32 10.17 20.10 15.97
N PRO A 33 11.17 19.54 16.67
CA PRO A 33 11.08 18.19 17.21
C PRO A 33 9.94 18.10 18.24
N ALA A 34 9.05 17.14 18.03
CA ALA A 34 7.91 16.85 18.89
C ALA A 34 8.15 15.65 19.82
N SER A 35 9.10 14.77 19.47
CA SER A 35 9.68 13.77 20.36
C SER A 35 11.19 13.97 20.53
N SER A 36 11.73 13.62 21.70
CA SER A 36 13.16 13.66 22.03
C SER A 36 13.97 12.51 21.41
N GLN A 37 13.29 11.40 21.10
CA GLN A 37 13.87 10.16 20.56
C GLN A 37 12.83 9.44 19.67
N ALA A 38 13.21 8.32 19.06
CA ALA A 38 12.33 7.53 18.20
C ALA A 38 11.22 6.85 19.03
N VAL A 39 9.98 7.31 18.86
CA VAL A 39 8.79 6.83 19.57
C VAL A 39 7.96 5.90 18.68
N ASN A 40 7.11 5.09 19.30
CA ASN A 40 6.15 4.26 18.57
C ASN A 40 5.07 5.15 17.94
N VAL A 41 4.88 5.03 16.63
CA VAL A 41 3.79 5.64 15.87
C VAL A 41 2.90 4.52 15.36
N SER A 42 1.61 4.57 15.69
CA SER A 42 0.69 3.45 15.48
C SER A 42 -0.62 3.90 14.85
N PHE A 43 -1.18 3.05 13.99
CA PHE A 43 -2.55 3.19 13.47
C PHE A 43 -3.52 2.43 14.36
N PHE A 44 -4.62 3.07 14.75
CA PHE A 44 -5.72 2.48 15.51
C PHE A 44 -7.04 2.68 14.77
N PHE A 45 -7.96 1.73 14.95
CA PHE A 45 -9.38 1.90 14.61
C PHE A 45 -10.14 2.19 15.90
N ASP A 46 -10.74 3.39 15.98
CA ASP A 46 -11.63 3.77 17.06
C ASP A 46 -13.02 3.22 16.76
N SER A 47 -13.34 2.12 17.42
CA SER A 47 -14.60 1.39 17.28
C SER A 47 -15.80 2.25 17.70
N THR A 48 -15.64 3.05 18.77
CA THR A 48 -16.72 3.85 19.37
C THR A 48 -17.18 5.00 18.46
N ARG A 49 -16.25 5.58 17.69
CA ARG A 49 -16.52 6.67 16.75
C ARG A 49 -16.60 6.19 15.29
N ASN A 50 -16.20 4.95 15.02
CA ASN A 50 -16.01 4.34 13.69
C ASN A 50 -15.14 5.25 12.80
N LEU A 51 -13.87 5.40 13.18
CA LEU A 51 -12.87 6.18 12.47
C LEU A 51 -11.44 5.69 12.75
N TYR A 52 -10.51 5.98 11.83
CA TYR A 52 -9.11 5.59 11.96
C TYR A 52 -8.22 6.74 12.44
N ARG A 53 -7.18 6.42 13.21
CA ARG A 53 -6.33 7.40 13.90
C ARG A 53 -4.85 7.02 13.85
N ILE A 54 -3.98 8.01 13.75
CA ILE A 54 -2.53 7.88 13.99
C ILE A 54 -2.27 8.43 15.39
N ILE A 55 -1.76 7.58 16.27
CA ILE A 55 -1.47 7.92 17.67
C ILE A 55 0.00 7.63 17.96
N SER A 56 0.64 8.54 18.67
CA SER A 56 2.00 8.38 19.20
C SER A 56 2.13 9.11 20.53
N VAL A 57 2.83 8.49 21.48
CA VAL A 57 2.99 8.99 22.85
C VAL A 57 4.48 9.00 23.25
N GLU A 58 4.89 10.05 23.95
CA GLU A 58 6.18 10.15 24.61
C GLU A 58 5.96 10.34 26.11
N GLY A 59 6.33 9.33 26.92
CA GLY A 59 5.94 9.26 28.32
C GLY A 59 4.41 9.26 28.48
N SER A 60 3.88 10.23 29.22
CA SER A 60 2.44 10.46 29.40
C SER A 60 1.82 11.45 28.39
N LYS A 61 2.62 12.01 27.47
CA LYS A 61 2.19 13.05 26.53
C LYS A 61 1.88 12.46 25.16
N ALA A 62 0.67 12.69 24.64
CA ALA A 62 0.39 12.44 23.23
C ALA A 62 1.16 13.44 22.36
N VAL A 63 2.02 12.93 21.48
CA VAL A 63 2.78 13.73 20.50
C VAL A 63 2.14 13.68 19.10
N ILE A 64 1.40 12.62 18.78
CA ILE A 64 0.50 12.55 17.60
C ILE A 64 -0.86 12.05 18.06
N ASN A 65 -1.93 12.70 17.60
CA ASN A 65 -3.31 12.32 17.91
C ASN A 65 -4.24 12.59 16.70
N SER A 66 -3.74 12.27 15.50
CA SER A 66 -4.33 12.64 14.21
C SER A 66 -5.47 11.69 13.82
N THR A 67 -6.59 12.21 13.31
CA THR A 67 -7.68 11.38 12.76
C THR A 67 -7.58 11.39 11.24
N ILE A 68 -7.49 10.21 10.63
CA ILE A 68 -7.37 10.05 9.19
C ILE A 68 -8.71 10.41 8.52
N THR A 69 -8.63 11.02 7.34
CA THR A 69 -9.78 11.34 6.48
C THR A 69 -9.47 10.96 5.04
N PRO A 70 -10.47 10.69 4.18
CA PRO A 70 -10.23 10.20 2.81
C PRO A 70 -9.37 11.12 1.93
N ASN A 71 -9.34 12.43 2.26
CA ASN A 71 -8.64 13.47 1.50
C ASN A 71 -7.24 13.79 2.06
N MET A 72 -6.79 13.11 3.13
CA MET A 72 -5.43 13.30 3.67
C MET A 72 -4.40 12.55 2.81
N THR A 73 -3.29 13.23 2.53
CA THR A 73 -2.16 12.69 1.78
C THR A 73 -0.92 12.72 2.66
N PHE A 74 -0.21 11.60 2.71
CA PHE A 74 1.14 11.52 3.23
C PHE A 74 2.13 11.69 2.07
N THR A 75 3.04 12.65 2.19
CA THR A 75 4.03 13.00 1.16
C THR A 75 5.42 12.64 1.64
N LYS A 76 6.13 11.80 0.88
CA LYS A 76 7.57 11.55 1.04
C LYS A 76 8.35 12.78 0.56
N THR A 77 9.18 13.37 1.43
CA THR A 77 9.96 14.58 1.12
C THR A 77 11.47 14.40 1.30
N SER A 78 11.91 13.24 1.80
CA SER A 78 13.30 12.77 1.72
C SER A 78 13.34 11.23 1.73
N GLN A 79 14.52 10.63 1.58
CA GLN A 79 14.71 9.18 1.57
C GLN A 79 14.15 8.49 2.82
N LYS A 80 14.25 9.16 3.98
CA LYS A 80 13.81 8.65 5.30
C LYS A 80 12.85 9.59 6.04
N PHE A 81 12.23 10.55 5.33
CA PHE A 81 11.32 11.53 5.91
C PHE A 81 10.07 11.72 5.06
N GLY A 82 8.91 11.83 5.72
CA GLY A 82 7.64 12.18 5.10
C GLY A 82 6.69 12.85 6.08
N GLN A 83 5.62 13.45 5.54
CA GLN A 83 4.76 14.38 6.27
C GLN A 83 3.29 14.30 5.82
N TRP A 84 2.37 14.71 6.68
CA TRP A 84 0.97 14.96 6.31
C TRP A 84 0.40 16.17 7.04
N SER A 85 -0.59 16.82 6.41
CA SER A 85 -1.36 17.91 7.03
C SER A 85 -2.57 17.34 7.76
N ASP A 86 -2.82 17.80 8.98
CA ASP A 86 -4.05 17.56 9.73
C ASP A 86 -4.77 18.88 9.98
N ILE A 87 -5.83 19.10 9.20
CA ILE A 87 -6.65 20.32 9.24
C ILE A 87 -7.37 20.44 10.60
N ARG A 88 -7.78 19.32 11.21
CA ARG A 88 -8.49 19.29 12.50
C ARG A 88 -7.56 19.68 13.65
N ALA A 89 -6.28 19.30 13.56
CA ALA A 89 -5.24 19.69 14.51
C ALA A 89 -4.50 21.01 14.14
N ASN A 90 -4.84 21.63 13.00
CA ASN A 90 -4.18 22.83 12.44
C ASN A 90 -2.64 22.74 12.41
N THR A 91 -2.12 21.55 12.11
CA THR A 91 -0.68 21.25 12.12
C THR A 91 -0.28 20.35 10.96
N VAL A 92 1.01 20.33 10.67
CA VAL A 92 1.62 19.36 9.75
C VAL A 92 2.56 18.49 10.58
N TYR A 93 2.30 17.18 10.58
CA TYR A 93 3.15 16.19 11.22
C TYR A 93 4.22 15.73 10.23
N GLY A 94 5.45 15.54 10.73
CA GLY A 94 6.57 14.97 9.99
C GLY A 94 7.18 13.80 10.76
N LEU A 95 7.63 12.76 10.05
CA LEU A 95 8.22 11.55 10.64
C LEU A 95 9.57 11.25 10.01
N GLY A 96 10.61 11.15 10.85
CA GLY A 96 11.94 10.68 10.47
C GLY A 96 12.16 9.23 10.89
N PHE A 97 12.31 8.33 9.90
CA PHE A 97 12.46 6.89 10.10
C PHE A 97 13.95 6.48 10.17
N ALA A 98 14.25 5.32 10.76
CA ALA A 98 15.63 4.83 10.81
C ALA A 98 16.12 4.38 9.43
N SER A 99 15.25 3.79 8.63
CA SER A 99 15.50 3.26 7.29
C SER A 99 14.43 3.70 6.26
N GLU A 100 14.74 3.54 4.97
CA GLU A 100 13.79 3.80 3.88
C GLU A 100 12.65 2.75 3.78
N PRO A 101 12.88 1.44 3.97
CA PRO A 101 11.81 0.45 4.00
C PRO A 101 10.72 0.72 5.06
N GLU A 102 11.08 1.22 6.25
CA GLU A 102 10.10 1.60 7.29
C GLU A 102 9.20 2.76 6.84
N LEU A 103 9.78 3.77 6.20
CA LEU A 103 9.03 4.89 5.61
C LEU A 103 8.08 4.39 4.52
N ASN A 104 8.57 3.55 3.60
CA ASN A 104 7.75 3.00 2.52
C ASN A 104 6.61 2.13 3.08
N LYS A 105 6.87 1.32 4.12
CA LYS A 105 5.83 0.53 4.80
C LYS A 105 4.80 1.39 5.53
N PHE A 106 5.21 2.53 6.10
CA PHE A 106 4.28 3.50 6.66
C PHE A 106 3.41 4.16 5.59
N ILE A 107 3.96 4.46 4.41
CA ILE A 107 3.22 5.01 3.27
C ILE A 107 2.14 4.00 2.80
N GLU A 108 2.50 2.73 2.62
CA GLU A 108 1.54 1.67 2.29
C GLU A 108 0.38 1.61 3.30
N LYS A 109 0.69 1.52 4.60
CA LYS A 109 -0.32 1.47 5.66
C LYS A 109 -1.16 2.75 5.77
N PHE A 110 -0.59 3.92 5.46
CA PHE A 110 -1.36 5.16 5.39
C PHE A 110 -2.41 5.10 4.27
N GLN A 111 -2.07 4.59 3.08
CA GLN A 111 -3.04 4.46 1.98
C GLN A 111 -4.12 3.39 2.29
N GLU A 112 -3.72 2.24 2.82
CA GLU A 112 -4.62 1.15 3.24
C GLU A 112 -5.67 1.66 4.25
N VAL A 113 -5.23 2.37 5.29
CA VAL A 113 -6.12 2.90 6.32
C VAL A 113 -6.96 4.08 5.83
N LYS A 114 -6.44 4.90 4.90
CA LYS A 114 -7.22 5.96 4.23
C LYS A 114 -8.34 5.36 3.37
N GLU A 115 -8.09 4.23 2.70
CA GLU A 115 -9.09 3.51 1.93
C GLU A 115 -10.16 2.88 2.82
N ALA A 116 -9.76 2.21 3.92
CA ALA A 116 -10.70 1.72 4.92
C ALA A 116 -11.56 2.86 5.54
N THR A 117 -10.99 4.06 5.68
CA THR A 117 -11.73 5.27 6.11
C THR A 117 -12.78 5.71 5.08
N ARG A 118 -12.48 5.58 3.77
CA ARG A 118 -13.45 5.87 2.69
C ARG A 118 -14.62 4.90 2.72
N GLN A 119 -14.35 3.61 2.90
CA GLN A 119 -15.37 2.56 2.95
C GLN A 119 -16.27 2.69 4.20
N ALA A 120 -15.68 2.95 5.38
CA ALA A 120 -16.42 3.20 6.61
C ALA A 120 -17.36 4.42 6.50
N ALA A 121 -16.96 5.46 5.77
CA ALA A 121 -17.81 6.62 5.49
C ALA A 121 -19.00 6.28 4.56
N GLN A 122 -18.79 5.44 3.54
CA GLN A 122 -19.84 5.00 2.61
C GLN A 122 -20.89 4.12 3.30
N GLN A 123 -20.47 3.16 4.13
CA GLN A 123 -21.38 2.32 4.93
C GLN A 123 -22.30 3.14 5.85
N LYS A 124 -21.77 4.23 6.42
CA LYS A 124 -22.51 5.14 7.31
C LYS A 124 -23.62 5.91 6.59
N ALA A 125 -23.47 6.17 5.27
CA ALA A 125 -24.49 6.80 4.45
C ALA A 125 -25.65 5.83 4.12
N GLN A 126 -25.33 4.58 3.77
CA GLN A 126 -26.35 3.56 3.44
C GLN A 126 -27.24 3.18 4.65
N GLN A 127 -26.73 3.28 5.88
CA GLN A 127 -27.55 3.06 7.08
C GLN A 127 -28.58 4.16 7.34
N GLN A 128 -28.50 5.33 6.69
CA GLN A 128 -29.49 6.40 6.84
C GLN A 128 -30.62 6.36 5.79
N THR A 129 -30.51 5.57 4.72
CA THR A 129 -31.56 5.50 3.68
C THR A 129 -32.71 4.53 4.00
N ASN A 130 -32.48 3.54 4.87
CA ASN A 130 -33.48 2.49 5.17
C ASN A 130 -34.32 2.76 6.44
N GLY A 131 -34.34 4.01 6.92
CA GLY A 131 -34.95 4.38 8.21
C GLY A 131 -36.37 4.99 8.16
N SER A 132 -36.96 5.21 6.97
CA SER A 132 -38.21 5.98 6.82
C SER A 132 -39.12 5.41 5.72
N ALA A 133 -39.99 4.46 6.07
CA ALA A 133 -40.95 3.88 5.12
C ALA A 133 -42.30 3.50 5.78
N SER A 134 -43.11 4.49 6.18
CA SER A 134 -44.54 4.29 6.49
C SER A 134 -45.32 5.62 6.61
N THR A 135 -45.61 6.25 5.47
CA THR A 135 -46.73 7.20 5.33
C THR A 135 -47.67 6.69 4.24
N PRO A 136 -48.89 6.21 4.56
CA PRO A 136 -49.82 5.76 3.55
C PRO A 136 -50.30 6.95 2.70
N VAL A 137 -50.36 6.76 1.38
CA VAL A 137 -50.88 7.76 0.46
C VAL A 137 -52.40 7.78 0.49
N THR A 138 -53.01 8.97 0.58
CA THR A 138 -54.41 9.19 0.21
C THR A 138 -54.57 10.62 -0.28
N SER A 139 -55.01 10.80 -1.52
CA SER A 139 -55.12 12.10 -2.18
C SER A 139 -56.57 12.40 -2.54
N ALA A 140 -57.23 13.26 -1.77
CA ALA A 140 -58.56 13.80 -2.08
C ALA A 140 -58.70 15.26 -1.61
N SER A 141 -59.51 16.00 -2.36
CA SER A 141 -59.65 17.47 -2.36
C SER A 141 -60.27 18.10 -1.09
N ALA A 142 -60.16 19.43 -1.04
CA ALA A 142 -61.01 20.40 -0.32
C ALA A 142 -60.85 20.59 1.22
N SER A 143 -60.47 21.82 1.56
CA SER A 143 -60.79 22.52 2.82
C SER A 143 -62.12 23.30 2.65
N PRO A 144 -62.72 23.96 3.68
CA PRO A 144 -62.23 24.19 5.05
C PRO A 144 -63.28 24.03 6.19
N CYS A 145 -62.85 24.42 7.41
CA CYS A 145 -63.60 25.01 8.54
C CYS A 145 -63.85 24.21 9.84
N SER A 146 -63.57 24.93 10.94
CA SER A 146 -64.27 24.92 12.24
C SER A 146 -64.14 23.74 13.22
N SER A 147 -63.18 23.90 14.14
CA SER A 147 -63.44 24.21 15.57
C SER A 147 -63.27 23.15 16.68
N ARG A 148 -62.36 23.50 17.61
CA ARG A 148 -62.46 23.45 19.10
C ARG A 148 -62.34 22.10 19.85
N SER A 149 -61.67 22.18 21.00
CA SER A 149 -61.74 21.29 22.20
C SER A 149 -60.66 20.20 22.40
N VAL A 150 -59.56 20.64 23.05
CA VAL A 150 -58.79 19.97 24.14
C VAL A 150 -59.59 19.04 25.10
N PRO A 151 -58.96 18.15 25.92
CA PRO A 151 -57.88 17.18 25.66
C PRO A 151 -58.02 15.85 26.49
N THR A 152 -56.88 15.18 26.80
CA THR A 152 -56.60 14.18 27.88
C THR A 152 -56.97 12.68 27.73
N PRO A 153 -56.21 11.73 28.34
CA PRO A 153 -56.33 10.26 28.17
C PRO A 153 -56.87 9.60 29.49
N PRO A 154 -56.36 8.51 30.18
CA PRO A 154 -55.05 7.79 30.19
C PRO A 154 -55.08 6.22 30.25
N VAL A 155 -53.88 5.61 30.41
CA VAL A 155 -53.50 4.26 30.96
C VAL A 155 -53.85 2.91 30.23
N PRO A 156 -53.10 1.80 30.50
CA PRO A 156 -52.99 0.63 29.61
C PRO A 156 -53.30 -0.74 30.25
N SER A 157 -53.18 -1.85 29.50
CA SER A 157 -52.45 -3.07 29.94
C SER A 157 -52.34 -4.19 28.88
N GLN A 158 -51.13 -4.75 28.80
CA GLN A 158 -50.78 -6.19 28.78
C GLN A 158 -51.40 -7.17 27.75
N THR A 159 -50.48 -7.77 26.98
CA THR A 159 -50.38 -9.18 26.52
C THR A 159 -51.12 -10.24 27.37
N PRO A 160 -51.49 -11.45 26.82
CA PRO A 160 -50.46 -12.42 26.37
C PRO A 160 -50.79 -13.50 25.29
N THR A 161 -49.69 -14.11 24.79
CA THR A 161 -49.49 -15.54 24.37
C THR A 161 -50.07 -16.16 23.08
N SER A 162 -49.37 -17.24 22.66
CA SER A 162 -49.71 -18.31 21.69
C SER A 162 -49.55 -18.02 20.18
N GLU A 163 -49.02 -18.92 19.33
CA GLU A 163 -48.23 -20.18 19.55
C GLU A 163 -47.61 -20.71 18.22
N SER A 164 -46.65 -21.67 18.31
CA SER A 164 -46.17 -22.57 17.22
C SER A 164 -45.39 -21.95 16.03
N GLY A 165 -44.49 -22.64 15.29
CA GLY A 165 -43.86 -23.96 15.47
C GLY A 165 -43.25 -24.54 14.15
N GLY A 166 -42.14 -25.30 14.23
CA GLY A 166 -41.41 -25.90 13.08
C GLY A 166 -40.31 -24.97 12.49
N ALA A 167 -39.05 -25.34 12.19
CA ALA A 167 -38.40 -26.60 11.75
C ALA A 167 -38.63 -26.94 10.25
N GLU A 168 -37.66 -27.39 9.43
CA GLU A 168 -36.35 -28.03 9.69
C GLU A 168 -35.17 -27.49 8.82
N ASP A 169 -33.99 -28.11 8.95
CA ASP A 169 -32.71 -27.87 8.25
C ASP A 169 -32.71 -28.14 6.73
N CYS A 170 -31.74 -27.52 6.02
CA CYS A 170 -30.90 -28.26 5.07
C CYS A 170 -29.59 -27.51 4.71
N VAL A 171 -28.47 -28.24 4.58
CA VAL A 171 -27.16 -27.74 4.12
C VAL A 171 -26.60 -28.64 3.02
N PRO A 172 -26.09 -28.07 1.92
CA PRO A 172 -24.97 -28.67 1.21
C PRO A 172 -23.81 -27.69 0.92
N ILE A 173 -22.69 -28.23 0.42
CA ILE A 173 -21.37 -27.58 0.36
C ILE A 173 -20.91 -27.34 -1.08
N ALA A 174 -20.31 -26.16 -1.30
CA ALA A 174 -19.36 -25.77 -2.36
C ALA A 174 -19.72 -25.91 -3.86
N ALA A 175 -19.49 -24.82 -4.60
CA ALA A 175 -18.75 -24.82 -5.87
C ALA A 175 -18.19 -23.42 -6.17
N ASN A 176 -17.10 -23.34 -6.96
CA ASN A 176 -16.60 -22.06 -7.48
C ASN A 176 -17.44 -21.59 -8.68
N GLN A 177 -17.62 -20.27 -8.81
CA GLN A 177 -17.68 -19.64 -10.12
C GLN A 177 -17.12 -18.22 -10.08
N ILE A 178 -16.48 -17.83 -11.18
CA ILE A 178 -15.92 -16.49 -11.41
C ILE A 178 -16.93 -15.74 -12.26
N ASP A 179 -17.28 -14.50 -11.91
CA ASP A 179 -18.12 -13.69 -12.77
C ASP A 179 -17.78 -12.18 -12.76
N HIS A 180 -18.30 -11.48 -13.77
CA HIS A 180 -17.77 -10.21 -14.27
C HIS A 180 -18.04 -8.99 -13.37
N VAL A 181 -17.02 -8.17 -13.12
CA VAL A 181 -17.19 -6.86 -12.48
C VAL A 181 -17.70 -5.84 -13.52
N VAL A 182 -18.98 -5.49 -13.43
CA VAL A 182 -19.56 -4.32 -14.13
C VAL A 182 -19.58 -3.13 -13.16
N SER A 183 -18.78 -2.10 -13.46
CA SER A 183 -18.69 -0.87 -12.65
C SER A 183 -19.85 0.09 -12.93
N SER A 184 -20.88 0.07 -12.10
CA SER A 184 -21.97 1.06 -12.12
C SER A 184 -21.58 2.34 -11.38
N LEU A 185 -21.49 3.47 -12.10
CA LEU A 185 -21.32 4.79 -11.49
C LEU A 185 -22.67 5.29 -10.94
N PRO A 186 -22.73 5.79 -9.68
CA PRO A 186 -23.91 6.49 -9.18
C PRO A 186 -23.95 7.93 -9.68
N SER A 187 -24.79 8.19 -10.69
CA SER A 187 -25.02 9.54 -11.23
C SER A 187 -26.03 10.32 -10.39
N ASN A 188 -25.58 11.24 -9.52
CA ASN A 188 -26.44 12.31 -9.00
C ASN A 188 -25.63 13.56 -8.60
N VAL A 189 -26.25 14.75 -8.69
CA VAL A 189 -25.60 16.07 -8.55
C VAL A 189 -26.21 16.90 -7.38
N ASN A 190 -27.28 16.42 -6.76
CA ASN A 190 -28.15 17.27 -5.93
C ASN A 190 -27.78 17.42 -4.44
N ASP A 191 -26.92 16.55 -3.87
CA ASP A 191 -26.67 16.50 -2.42
C ASP A 191 -25.73 17.60 -1.87
N ILE A 192 -25.15 18.44 -2.73
CA ILE A 192 -24.18 19.48 -2.32
C ILE A 192 -24.87 20.65 -1.57
N ALA A 193 -26.17 20.84 -1.74
CA ALA A 193 -26.87 22.06 -1.31
C ALA A 193 -27.07 22.22 0.22
N ASN A 194 -27.09 21.13 0.99
CA ASN A 194 -27.55 21.18 2.39
C ASN A 194 -26.45 21.45 3.44
N THR A 195 -25.18 21.23 3.10
CA THR A 195 -24.07 21.27 4.09
C THR A 195 -23.62 22.69 4.47
N LEU A 196 -24.01 23.72 3.71
CA LEU A 196 -23.49 25.10 3.86
C LEU A 196 -24.24 25.99 4.87
N LYS A 197 -25.32 25.53 5.52
CA LYS A 197 -26.15 26.36 6.41
C LYS A 197 -25.76 26.35 7.90
N SER A 198 -24.70 25.63 8.30
CA SER A 198 -24.39 25.36 9.72
C SER A 198 -23.22 26.17 10.32
N SER A 199 -22.60 27.09 9.58
CA SER A 199 -21.31 27.72 9.98
C SER A 199 -21.35 29.25 10.18
N LEU A 200 -22.38 29.78 10.86
CA LEU A 200 -22.44 31.20 11.29
C LEU A 200 -22.91 31.34 12.75
N VAL A 201 -22.14 30.77 13.69
CA VAL A 201 -22.30 31.06 15.14
C VAL A 201 -21.25 32.10 15.55
N ALA A 202 -21.64 33.37 15.51
CA ALA A 202 -20.80 34.47 15.96
C ALA A 202 -20.57 34.38 17.49
N HIS A 203 -19.31 34.47 17.92
CA HIS A 203 -18.97 34.42 19.35
C HIS A 203 -19.46 35.68 20.08
N GLN A 204 -20.40 35.50 21.01
CA GLN A 204 -20.78 36.52 21.98
C GLN A 204 -19.63 36.71 22.99
N ARG A 205 -18.81 37.75 22.82
CA ARG A 205 -17.65 37.99 23.69
C ARG A 205 -18.02 38.88 24.87
N SER A 206 -18.01 38.30 26.06
CA SER A 206 -18.23 38.97 27.35
C SER A 206 -17.24 40.11 27.61
N GLN A 207 -17.73 41.23 28.17
CA GLN A 207 -16.96 42.10 29.06
C GLN A 207 -17.84 42.54 30.24
N SER A 208 -17.24 42.68 31.42
CA SER A 208 -17.92 43.11 32.64
C SER A 208 -16.93 43.68 33.66
N LEU A 209 -17.40 44.67 34.41
CA LEU A 209 -16.85 45.24 35.66
C LEU A 209 -15.61 46.15 35.61
N SER A 210 -15.77 47.27 36.35
CA SER A 210 -14.79 48.21 36.94
C SER A 210 -14.57 49.52 36.17
N GLY A 211 -14.79 50.72 36.72
CA GLY A 211 -15.36 51.07 38.04
C GLY A 211 -14.32 51.35 39.13
N LEU A 212 -13.77 52.56 39.16
CA LEU A 212 -13.00 53.12 40.29
C LEU A 212 -12.94 54.65 40.25
N GLN A 213 -12.58 55.26 41.38
CA GLN A 213 -12.76 56.70 41.68
C GLN A 213 -11.65 57.63 41.17
N ALA A 214 -12.07 58.84 40.85
CA ALA A 214 -11.42 60.16 40.97
C ALA A 214 -9.94 60.30 41.40
N SER A 215 -9.21 61.16 40.69
CA SER A 215 -8.10 61.95 41.23
C SER A 215 -8.06 63.38 40.65
N LYS A 216 -7.61 64.34 41.48
CA LYS A 216 -7.70 65.81 41.28
C LYS A 216 -6.74 66.39 40.24
N ALA A 217 -7.18 67.45 39.55
CA ALA A 217 -6.37 68.61 39.12
C ALA A 217 -7.34 69.80 38.93
N THR A 218 -7.42 70.82 39.80
CA THR A 218 -6.52 71.98 39.99
C THR A 218 -6.43 72.94 38.79
N ASP A 219 -7.31 73.94 38.73
CA ASP A 219 -6.89 75.32 38.44
C ASP A 219 -7.87 76.39 39.02
N SER A 220 -7.32 77.54 39.41
CA SER A 220 -7.89 78.80 39.94
C SER A 220 -6.72 79.57 40.57
N PRO A 221 -6.59 80.92 40.44
CA PRO A 221 -7.61 81.86 40.95
C PRO A 221 -7.67 83.26 40.28
N LYS A 222 -8.41 84.20 40.94
CA LYS A 222 -8.52 85.67 40.70
C LYS A 222 -9.45 86.07 39.54
N HIS A 223 -10.15 87.22 39.55
CA HIS A 223 -10.28 88.35 40.51
C HIS A 223 -11.70 88.99 40.35
N GLN A 224 -12.24 89.88 41.18
CA GLN A 224 -11.82 90.62 42.39
C GLN A 224 -13.07 90.86 43.29
N THR A 225 -12.90 91.29 44.54
CA THR A 225 -14.02 91.68 45.44
C THR A 225 -13.94 93.14 45.93
N LYS A 226 -14.92 93.93 45.52
CA LYS A 226 -15.42 95.20 46.12
C LYS A 226 -16.93 95.24 45.78
N ASP A 227 -17.84 95.85 46.54
CA ASP A 227 -17.68 96.93 47.53
C ASP A 227 -18.20 96.60 48.94
N LYS A 228 -17.98 97.54 49.87
CA LYS A 228 -18.61 97.57 51.21
C LYS A 228 -19.71 98.63 51.25
N THR A 229 -20.97 98.21 51.48
CA THR A 229 -21.98 99.10 52.08
C THR A 229 -22.82 98.32 53.08
N SER A 230 -22.72 98.66 54.36
CA SER A 230 -23.49 98.04 55.45
C SER A 230 -24.57 99.00 55.95
N VAL A 231 -25.82 98.76 55.59
CA VAL A 231 -27.02 99.40 56.16
C VAL A 231 -28.06 98.31 56.42
N ALA A 232 -28.78 98.41 57.52
CA ALA A 232 -29.75 97.41 57.96
C ALA A 232 -31.22 97.85 57.77
N SER A 233 -32.12 96.89 57.96
CA SER A 233 -33.53 97.01 58.42
C SER A 233 -34.66 96.67 57.44
N LEU A 234 -35.74 96.16 58.08
CA LEU A 234 -37.11 95.88 57.60
C LEU A 234 -37.34 94.62 56.73
N PRO A 235 -38.57 94.04 56.80
CA PRO A 235 -38.78 92.62 56.48
C PRO A 235 -38.99 92.35 54.99
N GLN A 236 -38.10 91.52 54.42
CA GLN A 236 -38.22 91.02 53.06
C GLN A 236 -39.41 90.04 52.97
N SER A 237 -40.36 90.31 52.07
CA SER A 237 -41.69 89.69 52.13
C SER A 237 -41.67 88.18 51.82
N THR A 238 -42.69 87.45 52.30
CA THR A 238 -42.89 86.02 52.01
C THR A 238 -42.90 85.72 50.50
N VAL A 239 -43.37 86.69 49.70
CA VAL A 239 -43.40 86.63 48.23
C VAL A 239 -41.98 86.54 47.65
N GLU A 240 -41.01 87.29 48.17
CA GLU A 240 -39.62 87.24 47.69
C GLU A 240 -38.93 85.91 48.03
N ALA A 241 -39.21 85.34 49.21
CA ALA A 241 -38.72 84.02 49.58
C ALA A 241 -39.30 82.93 48.65
N GLN A 242 -40.59 83.00 48.34
CA GLN A 242 -41.24 82.07 47.42
C GLN A 242 -40.75 82.25 45.98
N LEU A 243 -40.58 83.48 45.49
CA LEU A 243 -40.01 83.75 44.17
C LEU A 243 -38.57 83.22 44.03
N ARG A 244 -37.75 83.28 45.08
CA ARG A 244 -36.41 82.66 45.10
C ARG A 244 -36.50 81.14 44.96
N TYR A 245 -37.36 80.49 45.77
CA TYR A 245 -37.58 79.05 45.70
C TYR A 245 -38.10 78.59 44.32
N GLU A 246 -39.06 79.30 43.73
CA GLU A 246 -39.56 78.98 42.39
C GLU A 246 -38.51 79.24 41.30
N ASN A 247 -37.69 80.27 41.43
CA ASN A 247 -36.58 80.54 40.52
C ASN A 247 -35.51 79.43 40.58
N ASP A 248 -35.16 78.94 41.76
CA ASP A 248 -34.22 77.82 41.92
C ASP A 248 -34.80 76.48 41.46
N ARG A 249 -36.10 76.23 41.68
CA ARG A 249 -36.84 75.10 41.09
C ARG A 249 -36.80 75.16 39.56
N LEU A 250 -36.99 76.33 38.96
CA LEU A 250 -36.92 76.54 37.51
C LEU A 250 -35.48 76.38 36.97
N LYS A 251 -34.45 76.85 37.68
CA LYS A 251 -33.04 76.56 37.34
C LYS A 251 -32.76 75.06 37.32
N LEU A 252 -33.23 74.32 38.33
CA LEU A 252 -33.03 72.87 38.41
C LEU A 252 -33.77 72.14 37.27
N ALA A 253 -35.01 72.53 36.97
CA ALA A 253 -35.77 71.98 35.84
C ALA A 253 -35.11 72.30 34.49
N LEU A 254 -34.56 73.50 34.30
CA LEU A 254 -33.82 73.89 33.10
C LEU A 254 -32.51 73.11 32.96
N ALA A 255 -31.76 72.93 34.06
CA ALA A 255 -30.55 72.11 34.09
C ALA A 255 -30.86 70.65 33.73
N GLN A 256 -31.92 70.07 34.31
CA GLN A 256 -32.40 68.72 34.00
C GLN A 256 -32.85 68.59 32.54
N SER A 257 -33.56 69.60 32.00
CA SER A 257 -33.94 69.65 30.59
C SER A 257 -32.71 69.70 29.66
N SER A 258 -31.68 70.48 30.03
CA SER A 258 -30.41 70.54 29.27
C SER A 258 -29.63 69.22 29.30
N ALA A 259 -29.69 68.47 30.41
CA ALA A 259 -29.10 67.14 30.53
C ALA A 259 -29.87 66.10 29.69
N ASN A 260 -31.21 66.18 29.69
CA ASN A 260 -32.05 65.35 28.82
C ASN A 260 -31.78 65.62 27.34
N ALA A 261 -31.66 66.89 26.93
CA ALA A 261 -31.32 67.25 25.56
C ALA A 261 -29.98 66.65 25.11
N LYS A 262 -28.94 66.74 25.97
CA LYS A 262 -27.63 66.09 25.71
C LYS A 262 -27.72 64.57 25.65
N LYS A 263 -28.57 63.92 26.45
CA LYS A 263 -28.82 62.47 26.37
C LYS A 263 -29.40 62.09 25.01
N TRP A 264 -30.42 62.80 24.53
CA TRP A 264 -31.01 62.58 23.21
C TRP A 264 -30.02 62.85 22.07
N GLU A 265 -29.15 63.86 22.20
CA GLU A 265 -28.09 64.15 21.23
C GLU A 265 -27.06 63.01 21.13
N VAL A 266 -26.60 62.46 22.27
CA VAL A 266 -25.69 61.31 22.33
C VAL A 266 -26.35 60.04 21.79
N GLU A 267 -27.61 59.79 22.11
CA GLU A 267 -28.37 58.66 21.56
C GLU A 267 -28.55 58.78 20.04
N LEU A 268 -28.87 59.97 19.54
CA LEU A 268 -28.97 60.24 18.09
C LEU A 268 -27.63 60.03 17.37
N GLN A 269 -26.51 60.48 17.95
CA GLN A 269 -25.17 60.22 17.38
C GLN A 269 -24.82 58.73 17.41
N THR A 270 -25.18 58.02 18.49
CA THR A 270 -24.99 56.57 18.61
C THR A 270 -25.80 55.82 17.54
N LEU A 271 -27.06 56.20 17.33
CA LEU A 271 -27.92 55.64 16.29
C LEU A 271 -27.39 55.93 14.87
N LYS A 272 -26.89 57.14 14.60
CA LYS A 272 -26.22 57.48 13.33
C LYS A 272 -24.97 56.60 13.10
N SER A 273 -24.12 56.43 14.11
CA SER A 273 -22.93 55.59 14.02
C SER A 273 -23.29 54.11 13.77
N ASN A 274 -24.29 53.59 14.47
CA ASN A 274 -24.80 52.23 14.26
C ASN A 274 -25.40 52.04 12.86
N ASN A 275 -26.18 53.01 12.36
CA ASN A 275 -26.74 52.96 11.01
C ASN A 275 -25.65 53.01 9.91
N ALA A 276 -24.61 53.82 10.09
CA ALA A 276 -23.46 53.85 9.20
C ALA A 276 -22.71 52.50 9.20
N ARG A 277 -22.50 51.88 10.38
CA ARG A 277 -21.89 50.54 10.50
C ARG A 277 -22.73 49.45 9.83
N LEU A 278 -24.06 49.47 10.00
CA LEU A 278 -24.97 48.52 9.36
C LEU A 278 -24.96 48.67 7.83
N THR A 279 -24.94 49.91 7.33
CA THR A 279 -24.82 50.20 5.89
C THR A 279 -23.49 49.68 5.33
N GLY A 280 -22.38 49.90 6.02
CA GLY A 280 -21.07 49.35 5.63
C GLY A 280 -21.04 47.82 5.61
N ALA A 281 -21.59 47.17 6.64
CA ALA A 281 -21.68 45.71 6.70
C ALA A 281 -22.58 45.12 5.59
N LEU A 282 -23.64 45.83 5.18
CA LEU A 282 -24.48 45.43 4.06
C LEU A 282 -23.73 45.55 2.72
N GLN A 283 -22.95 46.62 2.52
CA GLN A 283 -22.09 46.80 1.34
C GLN A 283 -21.00 45.72 1.29
N GLU A 284 -20.32 45.44 2.40
CA GLU A 284 -19.33 44.37 2.52
C GLU A 284 -19.95 42.98 2.25
N SER A 285 -21.14 42.70 2.79
CA SER A 285 -21.88 41.46 2.49
C SER A 285 -22.29 41.36 1.02
N THR A 286 -22.52 42.49 0.33
CA THR A 286 -22.87 42.50 -1.10
C THR A 286 -21.62 42.22 -1.96
N ALA A 287 -20.50 42.88 -1.69
CA ALA A 287 -19.22 42.64 -2.37
C ALA A 287 -18.73 41.20 -2.16
N ASN A 288 -18.92 40.62 -0.97
CA ASN A 288 -18.62 39.21 -0.71
C ASN A 288 -19.46 38.26 -1.60
N VAL A 289 -20.77 38.53 -1.78
CA VAL A 289 -21.61 37.74 -2.70
C VAL A 289 -21.14 37.86 -4.16
N GLU A 290 -20.56 38.99 -4.57
CA GLU A 290 -20.01 39.18 -5.91
C GLU A 290 -18.69 38.44 -6.12
N GLU A 291 -17.76 38.48 -5.16
CA GLU A 291 -16.52 37.69 -5.24
C GLU A 291 -16.81 36.18 -5.18
N TRP A 292 -17.79 35.73 -4.39
CA TRP A 292 -18.22 34.32 -4.40
C TRP A 292 -18.82 33.89 -5.75
N LYS A 293 -19.58 34.75 -6.43
CA LYS A 293 -20.01 34.50 -7.82
C LYS A 293 -18.82 34.42 -8.78
N ARG A 294 -17.82 35.29 -8.63
CA ARG A 294 -16.60 35.31 -9.46
C ARG A 294 -15.76 34.04 -9.28
N GLN A 295 -15.62 33.56 -8.04
CA GLN A 295 -14.95 32.30 -7.72
C GLN A 295 -15.71 31.08 -8.27
N LEU A 296 -17.04 31.06 -8.15
CA LEU A 296 -17.87 30.01 -8.75
C LEU A 296 -17.75 29.98 -10.28
N GLN A 297 -17.65 31.14 -10.93
CA GLN A 297 -17.44 31.24 -12.37
C GLN A 297 -16.05 30.73 -12.78
N ALA A 298 -14.99 31.14 -12.09
CA ALA A 298 -13.64 30.63 -12.33
C ALA A 298 -13.53 29.10 -12.16
N LEU A 299 -14.19 28.53 -11.15
CA LEU A 299 -14.25 27.07 -10.94
C LEU A 299 -15.04 26.34 -12.05
N LYS A 300 -16.07 26.96 -12.63
CA LYS A 300 -16.76 26.41 -13.81
C LYS A 300 -15.85 26.40 -15.04
N GLU A 301 -15.11 27.48 -15.28
CA GLU A 301 -14.17 27.63 -16.39
C GLU A 301 -12.96 26.68 -16.25
N GLU A 302 -12.46 26.46 -15.04
CA GLU A 302 -11.46 25.42 -14.77
C GLU A 302 -12.04 24.02 -15.01
N ASN A 303 -13.28 23.76 -14.58
CA ASN A 303 -13.93 22.45 -14.79
C ASN A 303 -14.16 22.13 -16.27
N THR A 304 -14.57 23.10 -17.09
CA THR A 304 -14.69 22.91 -18.55
C THR A 304 -13.33 22.75 -19.20
N LYS A 305 -12.32 23.54 -18.82
CA LYS A 305 -10.94 23.40 -19.31
C LYS A 305 -10.34 22.04 -18.97
N MET A 306 -10.57 21.53 -17.77
CA MET A 306 -10.16 20.18 -17.37
C MET A 306 -10.88 19.10 -18.15
N LYS A 307 -12.19 19.24 -18.42
CA LYS A 307 -12.94 18.31 -19.30
C LYS A 307 -12.40 18.31 -20.74
N SER A 308 -12.12 19.47 -21.32
CA SER A 308 -11.49 19.56 -22.64
C SER A 308 -10.11 18.90 -22.66
N ARG A 309 -9.31 19.09 -21.61
CA ARG A 309 -7.98 18.45 -21.50
C ARG A 309 -8.07 16.93 -21.26
N VAL A 310 -9.09 16.45 -20.54
CA VAL A 310 -9.37 15.01 -20.42
C VAL A 310 -9.73 14.43 -21.78
N LEU A 311 -10.65 15.07 -22.53
CA LEU A 311 -11.03 14.63 -23.87
C LEU A 311 -9.84 14.64 -24.86
N GLU A 312 -8.97 15.65 -24.78
CA GLU A 312 -7.72 15.75 -25.54
C GLU A 312 -6.73 14.64 -25.16
N LEU A 313 -6.60 14.33 -23.86
CA LEU A 313 -5.75 13.24 -23.36
C LEU A 313 -6.32 11.85 -23.67
N GLU A 314 -7.63 11.68 -23.70
CA GLU A 314 -8.32 10.46 -24.14
C GLU A 314 -8.12 10.24 -25.65
N ALA A 315 -8.30 11.29 -26.45
CA ALA A 315 -8.04 11.27 -27.90
C ALA A 315 -6.55 11.06 -28.26
N SER A 316 -5.64 11.33 -27.33
CA SER A 316 -4.19 11.12 -27.50
C SER A 316 -3.62 9.96 -26.67
N HIS A 317 -4.45 9.15 -26.00
CA HIS A 317 -3.99 8.00 -25.20
C HIS A 317 -3.66 6.77 -26.08
N GLY A 318 -2.69 6.96 -26.97
CA GLY A 318 -2.28 6.03 -28.00
C GLY A 318 -2.85 6.39 -29.37
N ASN A 319 -1.97 6.71 -30.31
CA ASN A 319 -2.34 6.67 -31.72
C ASN A 319 -2.77 5.21 -32.04
N PRO A 320 -4.04 4.96 -32.44
CA PRO A 320 -4.53 3.60 -32.65
C PRO A 320 -3.77 2.88 -33.78
N GLU A 321 -3.26 3.63 -34.75
CA GLU A 321 -2.47 3.10 -35.87
C GLU A 321 -1.09 2.64 -35.40
N ALA A 322 -0.40 3.40 -34.54
CA ALA A 322 0.85 2.97 -33.92
C ALA A 322 0.68 1.76 -32.99
N ILE A 323 -0.47 1.65 -32.30
CA ILE A 323 -0.81 0.46 -31.50
C ILE A 323 -1.09 -0.74 -32.40
N ALA A 324 -1.74 -0.55 -33.57
CA ALA A 324 -1.96 -1.61 -34.55
C ALA A 324 -0.64 -2.09 -35.18
N GLU A 325 0.26 -1.18 -35.54
CA GLU A 325 1.59 -1.50 -36.07
C GLU A 325 2.42 -2.29 -35.05
N LEU A 326 2.45 -1.87 -33.78
CA LEU A 326 3.13 -2.59 -32.71
C LEU A 326 2.51 -3.97 -32.44
N ARG A 327 1.18 -4.12 -32.52
CA ARG A 327 0.52 -5.43 -32.42
C ARG A 327 0.87 -6.36 -33.57
N LYS A 328 0.95 -5.83 -34.80
CA LYS A 328 1.37 -6.54 -36.01
C LYS A 328 2.83 -7.00 -35.90
N GLU A 329 3.73 -6.16 -35.41
CA GLU A 329 5.15 -6.53 -35.21
C GLU A 329 5.34 -7.51 -34.04
N ILE A 330 4.53 -7.44 -32.98
CA ILE A 330 4.48 -8.50 -31.97
C ILE A 330 3.99 -9.83 -32.58
N GLY A 331 3.12 -9.79 -33.60
CA GLY A 331 2.68 -10.94 -34.37
C GLY A 331 3.80 -11.55 -35.23
N THR A 332 4.46 -10.75 -36.06
CA THR A 332 5.58 -11.20 -36.93
C THR A 332 6.73 -11.79 -36.11
N LEU A 333 7.10 -11.15 -34.99
CA LEU A 333 8.13 -11.64 -34.08
C LEU A 333 7.74 -12.95 -33.38
N ARG A 334 6.45 -13.18 -33.08
CA ARG A 334 5.95 -14.44 -32.51
C ARG A 334 6.03 -15.59 -33.52
N SER A 335 5.54 -15.41 -34.75
CA SER A 335 5.66 -16.44 -35.79
C SER A 335 7.12 -16.71 -36.15
N LYS A 336 7.98 -15.68 -36.18
CA LYS A 336 9.43 -15.85 -36.37
C LYS A 336 10.10 -16.64 -35.24
N LYS A 337 9.68 -16.44 -33.99
CA LYS A 337 10.14 -17.23 -32.83
C LYS A 337 9.74 -18.70 -33.01
N GLU A 338 8.48 -18.97 -33.32
CA GLU A 338 7.91 -20.30 -33.54
C GLU A 338 8.66 -21.07 -34.64
N THR A 339 8.89 -20.45 -35.80
CA THR A 339 9.70 -21.05 -36.90
C THR A 339 11.15 -21.32 -36.49
N LEU A 340 11.75 -20.50 -35.62
CA LEU A 340 13.11 -20.74 -35.12
C LEU A 340 13.15 -21.87 -34.09
N GLU A 341 12.14 -22.00 -33.23
CA GLU A 341 12.02 -23.11 -32.29
C GLU A 341 11.78 -24.45 -33.00
N GLU A 342 10.98 -24.46 -34.07
CA GLU A 342 10.83 -25.64 -34.95
C GLU A 342 12.13 -26.01 -35.67
N GLN A 343 12.90 -25.02 -36.16
CA GLN A 343 14.22 -25.27 -36.77
C GLN A 343 15.25 -25.80 -35.77
N VAL A 344 15.23 -25.34 -34.51
CA VAL A 344 16.08 -25.88 -33.44
C VAL A 344 15.67 -27.32 -33.13
N ASN A 345 14.39 -27.58 -32.90
CA ASN A 345 13.89 -28.94 -32.66
C ASN A 345 14.24 -29.90 -33.81
N ASN A 346 14.14 -29.48 -35.07
CA ASN A 346 14.55 -30.31 -36.21
C ASN A 346 16.07 -30.56 -36.23
N LYS A 347 16.90 -29.57 -35.89
CA LYS A 347 18.36 -29.73 -35.76
C LYS A 347 18.75 -30.65 -34.61
N ASP A 348 18.06 -30.58 -33.48
CA ASP A 348 18.30 -31.48 -32.36
C ASP A 348 17.92 -32.93 -32.73
N ASN A 349 16.82 -33.14 -33.46
CA ASN A 349 16.44 -34.45 -34.00
C ASN A 349 17.43 -34.97 -35.07
N GLU A 350 18.05 -34.10 -35.89
CA GLU A 350 19.16 -34.48 -36.79
C GLU A 350 20.43 -34.86 -36.00
N LEU A 351 20.77 -34.11 -34.95
CA LEU A 351 21.92 -34.40 -34.07
C LEU A 351 21.72 -35.71 -33.31
N GLU A 352 20.53 -36.00 -32.80
CA GLU A 352 20.19 -37.25 -32.12
C GLU A 352 20.36 -38.46 -33.06
N GLN A 353 19.87 -38.35 -34.30
CA GLN A 353 20.09 -39.37 -35.33
C GLN A 353 21.58 -39.54 -35.69
N MET A 354 22.33 -38.45 -35.79
CA MET A 354 23.76 -38.51 -36.11
C MET A 354 24.59 -39.10 -34.95
N ARG A 355 24.25 -38.80 -33.70
CA ARG A 355 24.82 -39.47 -32.50
C ARG A 355 24.60 -40.96 -32.57
N LYS A 356 23.35 -41.39 -32.76
CA LYS A 356 23.02 -42.82 -32.86
C LYS A 356 23.79 -43.54 -33.97
N ARG A 357 23.94 -42.93 -35.16
CA ARG A 357 24.76 -43.48 -36.26
C ARG A 357 26.25 -43.60 -35.90
N VAL A 358 26.78 -42.69 -35.08
CA VAL A 358 28.16 -42.78 -34.57
C VAL A 358 28.29 -43.91 -33.56
N ASP A 359 27.33 -44.07 -32.65
CA ASP A 359 27.33 -45.14 -31.65
C ASP A 359 27.16 -46.53 -32.29
N ASP A 360 26.21 -46.69 -33.23
CA ASP A 360 26.03 -47.91 -34.04
C ASP A 360 27.33 -48.28 -34.79
N SER A 361 28.01 -47.27 -35.36
CA SER A 361 29.30 -47.43 -36.06
C SER A 361 30.45 -47.80 -35.11
N GLN A 362 30.55 -47.18 -33.94
CA GLN A 362 31.54 -47.53 -32.91
C GLN A 362 31.33 -48.95 -32.39
N GLN A 363 30.09 -49.37 -32.19
CA GLN A 363 29.77 -50.73 -31.75
C GLN A 363 30.12 -51.76 -32.83
N GLY A 364 29.87 -51.43 -34.11
CA GLY A 364 30.33 -52.21 -35.26
C GLY A 364 31.86 -52.32 -35.34
N GLN A 365 32.59 -51.22 -35.17
CA GLN A 365 34.06 -51.22 -35.13
C GLN A 365 34.60 -52.05 -33.95
N SER A 366 34.02 -51.92 -32.75
CA SER A 366 34.42 -52.71 -31.56
C SER A 366 34.15 -54.21 -31.76
N ALA A 367 33.07 -54.58 -32.46
CA ALA A 367 32.81 -55.96 -32.83
C ALA A 367 33.83 -56.47 -33.87
N SER A 368 34.14 -55.67 -34.90
CA SER A 368 35.14 -55.99 -35.92
C SER A 368 36.54 -56.20 -35.32
N GLN A 369 36.98 -55.31 -34.43
CA GLN A 369 38.28 -55.42 -33.76
C GLN A 369 38.38 -56.72 -32.96
N LYS A 370 37.32 -57.11 -32.22
CA LYS A 370 37.28 -58.39 -31.48
C LYS A 370 37.34 -59.63 -32.38
N VAL A 371 36.91 -59.53 -33.64
CA VAL A 371 37.07 -60.60 -34.63
C VAL A 371 38.49 -60.62 -35.20
N GLU A 372 39.05 -59.44 -35.51
CA GLU A 372 40.42 -59.31 -36.02
C GLU A 372 41.47 -59.76 -35.00
N ASP A 373 41.30 -59.42 -33.71
CA ASP A 373 42.23 -59.83 -32.65
C ASP A 373 42.15 -61.34 -32.37
N LYS A 374 40.95 -61.93 -32.43
CA LYS A 374 40.79 -63.40 -32.43
C LYS A 374 41.46 -64.06 -33.63
N LEU A 375 41.37 -63.44 -34.82
CA LEU A 375 42.02 -63.95 -36.03
C LEU A 375 43.56 -63.91 -35.88
N LYS A 376 44.13 -62.83 -35.32
CA LYS A 376 45.57 -62.73 -35.02
C LYS A 376 46.04 -63.83 -34.06
N VAL A 377 45.29 -64.11 -32.99
CA VAL A 377 45.60 -65.21 -32.06
C VAL A 377 45.56 -66.56 -32.78
N LEU A 378 44.49 -66.85 -33.54
CA LEU A 378 44.36 -68.11 -34.28
C LEU A 378 45.43 -68.29 -35.39
N LEU A 379 45.93 -67.20 -35.96
CA LEU A 379 47.07 -67.22 -36.89
C LEU A 379 48.39 -67.51 -36.17
N ALA A 380 48.65 -66.88 -35.03
CA ALA A 380 49.84 -67.14 -34.22
C ALA A 380 49.87 -68.58 -33.68
N ASP A 381 48.72 -69.11 -33.22
CA ASP A 381 48.58 -70.52 -32.83
C ASP A 381 48.83 -71.45 -34.02
N ASN A 382 48.33 -71.13 -35.22
CA ASN A 382 48.61 -71.88 -36.43
C ASN A 382 50.10 -71.90 -36.79
N GLU A 383 50.80 -70.78 -36.61
CA GLU A 383 52.25 -70.69 -36.86
C GLU A 383 53.04 -71.48 -35.82
N GLY A 384 52.72 -71.36 -34.53
CA GLY A 384 53.32 -72.17 -33.47
C GLY A 384 53.07 -73.68 -33.63
N LEU A 385 51.89 -74.08 -34.11
CA LEU A 385 51.59 -75.46 -34.49
C LEU A 385 52.42 -75.91 -35.70
N ARG A 386 52.58 -75.08 -36.73
CA ARG A 386 53.44 -75.38 -37.90
C ARG A 386 54.90 -75.54 -37.51
N SER A 387 55.46 -74.67 -36.66
CA SER A 387 56.81 -74.81 -36.11
C SER A 387 56.95 -76.08 -35.28
N SER A 388 55.94 -76.42 -34.47
CA SER A 388 55.92 -77.65 -33.66
C SER A 388 55.90 -78.92 -34.53
N VAL A 389 55.08 -78.95 -35.57
CA VAL A 389 55.05 -80.03 -36.57
C VAL A 389 56.39 -80.14 -37.28
N SER A 390 57.00 -79.02 -37.70
CA SER A 390 58.30 -79.02 -38.38
C SER A 390 59.41 -79.57 -37.47
N ARG A 391 59.43 -79.19 -36.18
CA ARG A 391 60.40 -79.74 -35.21
C ARG A 391 60.19 -81.24 -34.96
N LEU A 392 58.93 -81.70 -34.89
CA LEU A 392 58.62 -83.13 -34.78
C LEU A 392 59.05 -83.90 -36.04
N GLN A 393 58.93 -83.29 -37.23
CA GLN A 393 59.41 -83.86 -38.49
C GLN A 393 60.95 -84.04 -38.47
N GLU A 394 61.69 -83.02 -38.02
CA GLU A 394 63.15 -83.06 -37.89
C GLU A 394 63.60 -84.08 -36.82
N GLN A 395 62.91 -84.16 -35.68
CA GLN A 395 63.14 -85.20 -34.66
C GLN A 395 62.84 -86.61 -35.18
N LEU A 396 61.82 -86.77 -36.02
CA LEU A 396 61.51 -88.03 -36.67
C LEU A 396 62.60 -88.43 -37.69
N ASP A 397 63.07 -87.51 -38.52
CA ASP A 397 64.05 -87.81 -39.57
C ASP A 397 65.48 -88.01 -39.02
N THR A 398 65.86 -87.30 -37.95
CA THR A 398 67.09 -87.60 -37.17
C THR A 398 66.99 -88.96 -36.46
N THR A 399 65.81 -89.34 -35.96
CA THR A 399 65.59 -90.69 -35.40
C THR A 399 65.66 -91.78 -36.49
N LYS A 400 65.08 -91.54 -37.68
CA LYS A 400 65.20 -92.45 -38.83
C LYS A 400 66.64 -92.61 -39.29
N SER A 401 67.41 -91.53 -39.40
CA SER A 401 68.81 -91.59 -39.84
C SER A 401 69.70 -92.30 -38.81
N SER A 402 69.49 -92.04 -37.51
CA SER A 402 70.13 -92.78 -36.41
C SER A 402 69.79 -94.29 -36.48
N ASN A 403 68.53 -94.66 -36.68
CA ASN A 403 68.13 -96.06 -36.80
C ASN A 403 68.66 -96.72 -38.10
N LYS A 404 68.76 -95.99 -39.21
CA LYS A 404 69.40 -96.46 -40.44
C LYS A 404 70.90 -96.73 -40.24
N ALA A 405 71.60 -95.85 -39.50
CA ALA A 405 73.00 -96.04 -39.14
C ALA A 405 73.20 -97.23 -38.19
N LYS A 406 72.36 -97.37 -37.15
CA LYS A 406 72.34 -98.54 -36.25
C LYS A 406 72.09 -99.85 -37.02
N LYS A 407 71.15 -99.85 -37.98
CA LYS A 407 70.92 -101.01 -38.84
C LYS A 407 72.18 -101.33 -39.66
N GLY A 408 72.80 -100.33 -40.30
CA GLY A 408 74.05 -100.53 -41.05
C GLY A 408 75.18 -101.11 -40.21
N ALA A 409 75.35 -100.66 -38.97
CA ALA A 409 76.32 -101.20 -38.03
C ALA A 409 76.00 -102.66 -37.61
N LEU A 410 74.72 -103.00 -37.40
CA LEU A 410 74.27 -104.37 -37.18
C LEU A 410 74.52 -105.27 -38.40
N GLU A 411 74.27 -104.76 -39.62
CA GLU A 411 74.52 -105.45 -40.89
C GLU A 411 76.02 -105.80 -41.02
N GLN A 412 76.92 -104.84 -40.71
CA GLN A 412 78.37 -105.04 -40.68
C GLN A 412 78.81 -106.03 -39.60
N LEU A 413 78.25 -105.95 -38.39
CA LEU A 413 78.56 -106.87 -37.30
C LEU A 413 78.13 -108.31 -37.67
N ASN A 414 76.96 -108.46 -38.29
CA ASN A 414 76.43 -109.74 -38.77
C ASN A 414 77.30 -110.30 -39.91
N GLN A 415 77.76 -109.47 -40.84
CA GLN A 415 78.69 -109.88 -41.89
C GLN A 415 80.04 -110.35 -41.32
N ARG A 416 80.57 -109.66 -40.30
CA ARG A 416 81.79 -110.06 -39.59
C ARG A 416 81.60 -111.36 -38.77
N LEU A 417 80.42 -111.57 -38.20
CA LEU A 417 80.05 -112.83 -37.55
C LEU A 417 79.97 -113.97 -38.56
N ALA A 418 79.37 -113.75 -39.73
CA ALA A 418 79.31 -114.73 -40.81
C ALA A 418 80.72 -115.12 -41.32
N GLN A 419 81.63 -114.15 -41.46
CA GLN A 419 83.05 -114.42 -41.76
C GLN A 419 83.70 -115.32 -40.70
N LYS A 420 83.52 -115.01 -39.41
CA LYS A 420 84.06 -115.82 -38.31
C LYS A 420 83.43 -117.22 -38.23
N ILE A 421 82.15 -117.37 -38.60
CA ILE A 421 81.50 -118.68 -38.72
C ILE A 421 82.11 -119.47 -39.90
N GLN A 422 82.48 -118.81 -41.01
CA GLN A 422 83.14 -119.48 -42.12
C GLN A 422 84.56 -119.93 -41.73
N GLU A 423 85.38 -119.06 -41.13
CA GLU A 423 86.69 -119.43 -40.60
C GLU A 423 86.62 -120.63 -39.65
N LEU A 424 85.62 -120.68 -38.76
CA LEU A 424 85.41 -121.82 -37.86
C LEU A 424 85.00 -123.11 -38.58
N LYS A 425 84.24 -123.03 -39.69
CA LYS A 425 83.93 -124.19 -40.55
C LYS A 425 85.17 -124.67 -41.31
N ASP A 426 85.99 -123.76 -41.78
CA ASP A 426 87.22 -124.08 -42.52
C ASP A 426 88.20 -124.81 -41.57
N ILE A 427 88.38 -124.30 -40.35
CA ILE A 427 89.13 -124.96 -39.27
C ILE A 427 88.49 -126.32 -38.88
N GLN A 428 87.16 -126.40 -38.80
CA GLN A 428 86.47 -127.68 -38.55
C GLN A 428 86.72 -128.69 -39.68
N HIS A 429 86.81 -128.23 -40.93
CA HIS A 429 87.14 -129.08 -42.08
C HIS A 429 88.60 -129.53 -42.04
N GLU A 430 89.55 -128.65 -41.72
CA GLU A 430 90.96 -129.02 -41.47
C GLU A 430 91.09 -130.10 -40.37
N ILE A 431 90.44 -129.89 -39.22
CA ILE A 431 90.40 -130.87 -38.12
C ILE A 431 89.75 -132.19 -38.56
N SER A 432 88.69 -132.13 -39.37
CA SER A 432 88.02 -133.32 -39.91
C SER A 432 88.92 -134.07 -40.90
N ASN A 433 89.70 -133.37 -41.72
CA ASN A 433 90.64 -133.98 -42.66
C ASN A 433 91.82 -134.63 -41.92
N LEU A 434 92.30 -134.02 -40.83
CA LEU A 434 93.31 -134.60 -39.93
C LEU A 434 92.81 -135.81 -39.12
N LEU A 435 91.49 -135.95 -38.91
CA LEU A 435 90.87 -137.09 -38.24
C LEU A 435 90.48 -138.25 -39.19
N ASN A 436 90.55 -138.04 -40.50
CA ASN A 436 90.24 -139.05 -41.52
C ASN A 436 91.50 -139.47 -42.32
N SER A 437 92.68 -139.29 -41.74
CA SER A 437 94.00 -139.68 -42.29
C SER A 437 94.82 -140.47 -41.27
#